data_AF-A0A4Z0HKU2-F1
#
_entry.id   AF-A0A4Z0HKU2-F1
#
_cell.length_a   1.000
_cell.length_b   1.000
_cell.length_c   1.000
_cell.angle_alpha   90.00
_cell.angle_beta   90.00
_cell.angle_gamma   90.00
#
_symmetry.space_group_name_H-M   'P 1'
#
loop_
_entity.id
_entity.type
_entity.pdbx_description
1 polymer ?
#
loop_
_entity_poly.entity_id
_entity_poly.type
_entity_poly.pdbx_seq_one_letter_code
_entity_poly.pdbx_strand_id
1 'polypeptide(L)'
;MTLPIGLRSLGVVELSLPATALADSRVAKRARDHGLAVEVRTGADLITAIGVGIHPMFLIVYADRMTADELVFCTANLGVGRIVVTTTDQVDLLVSATVAHRRQRVLVGMTRVADDKVVDAVVAGRRLDLVGLACEIGSGEDAFVSYPAAMGDMLAEMAQIRRAHSIVLTRVAISGDGFAVDESPGGLSELAELIDQTLDDACATLRFPRPVAMVTAQPAGTRRQPCTADLHRT
;
A
#
# COMPACT_ATOMS: atom_id res chain seq x y z
N MET A 1 -15.45 19.01 -5.06
CA MET A 1 -15.50 17.89 -6.02
C MET A 1 -16.03 16.67 -5.30
N THR A 2 -16.67 15.74 -6.02
CA THR A 2 -17.66 14.82 -5.47
C THR A 2 -17.29 13.42 -5.91
N LEU A 3 -16.45 12.74 -5.12
CA LEU A 3 -16.05 11.35 -5.40
C LEU A 3 -17.31 10.51 -5.67
N PRO A 4 -17.37 9.71 -6.74
CA PRO A 4 -18.56 8.93 -7.09
C PRO A 4 -18.95 8.00 -5.94
N ILE A 5 -20.22 7.94 -5.56
CA ILE A 5 -20.75 7.11 -4.45
C ILE A 5 -20.50 5.63 -4.77
N GLY A 6 -19.62 4.93 -4.02
CA GLY A 6 -19.37 3.49 -4.22
C GLY A 6 -17.93 2.95 -4.10
N LEU A 7 -16.89 3.79 -4.08
CA LEU A 7 -15.46 3.40 -4.16
C LEU A 7 -14.84 2.63 -2.96
N ARG A 8 -15.57 1.81 -2.20
CA ARG A 8 -14.90 0.89 -1.25
C ARG A 8 -14.11 -0.19 -2.00
N SER A 9 -14.67 -0.65 -3.12
CA SER A 9 -14.09 -1.64 -4.01
C SER A 9 -14.67 -1.48 -5.41
N LEU A 10 -13.83 -1.55 -6.45
CA LEU A 10 -14.27 -1.78 -7.83
C LEU A 10 -13.95 -3.24 -8.14
N GLY A 11 -14.93 -4.12 -7.93
CA GLY A 11 -14.68 -5.57 -8.02
C GLY A 11 -13.69 -6.06 -6.95
N VAL A 12 -12.60 -6.71 -7.38
CA VAL A 12 -11.56 -7.31 -6.51
C VAL A 12 -10.51 -6.27 -6.05
N VAL A 13 -10.59 -5.03 -6.55
CA VAL A 13 -9.64 -3.96 -6.23
C VAL A 13 -10.09 -3.16 -5.00
N GLU A 14 -9.29 -3.17 -3.95
CA GLU A 14 -9.39 -2.30 -2.78
C GLU A 14 -8.72 -0.94 -3.09
N LEU A 15 -9.38 0.16 -2.77
CA LEU A 15 -8.78 1.49 -2.93
C LEU A 15 -8.20 2.00 -1.61
N SER A 16 -7.00 2.56 -1.67
CA SER A 16 -6.36 3.30 -0.59
C SER A 16 -6.21 4.78 -0.95
N LEU A 17 -6.13 5.63 0.06
CA LEU A 17 -5.91 7.08 -0.09
C LEU A 17 -4.61 7.47 0.60
N PRO A 18 -3.81 8.39 0.04
CA PRO A 18 -2.70 8.97 0.80
C PRO A 18 -3.26 9.83 1.94
N ALA A 19 -2.60 9.87 3.10
CA ALA A 19 -3.06 10.69 4.22
C ALA A 19 -3.22 12.18 3.88
N THR A 20 -2.44 12.69 2.92
CA THR A 20 -2.56 14.06 2.41
C THR A 20 -3.92 14.36 1.78
N ALA A 21 -4.62 13.35 1.26
CA ALA A 21 -5.99 13.49 0.73
C ALA A 21 -7.01 13.86 1.81
N LEU A 22 -6.70 13.61 3.09
CA LEU A 22 -7.57 13.92 4.22
C LEU A 22 -7.63 15.42 4.54
N ALA A 23 -6.81 16.25 3.87
CA ALA A 23 -6.93 17.70 3.94
C ALA A 23 -8.30 18.20 3.40
N ASP A 24 -8.93 17.46 2.48
CA ASP A 24 -10.31 17.72 2.08
C ASP A 24 -11.28 17.05 3.07
N SER A 25 -12.03 17.86 3.82
CA SER A 25 -13.04 17.40 4.78
C SER A 25 -14.07 16.43 4.21
N ARG A 26 -14.40 16.52 2.91
CA ARG A 26 -15.34 15.60 2.24
C ARG A 26 -14.69 14.24 2.02
N VAL A 27 -13.42 14.23 1.59
CA VAL A 27 -12.63 13.00 1.45
C VAL A 27 -12.43 12.35 2.81
N ALA A 28 -12.07 13.13 3.84
CA ALA A 28 -11.87 12.63 5.20
C ALA A 28 -13.16 12.04 5.79
N LYS A 29 -14.29 12.74 5.69
CA LYS A 29 -15.60 12.23 6.12
C LYS A 29 -15.93 10.91 5.41
N ARG A 30 -15.74 10.88 4.09
CA ARG A 30 -16.02 9.69 3.30
C ARG A 30 -15.10 8.52 3.68
N ALA A 31 -13.81 8.76 3.85
CA ALA A 31 -12.86 7.73 4.28
C ALA A 31 -13.26 7.13 5.62
N ARG A 32 -13.74 7.96 6.56
CA ARG A 32 -14.28 7.54 7.86
C ARG A 32 -15.57 6.73 7.72
N ASP A 33 -16.58 7.28 7.06
CA ASP A 33 -17.91 6.67 6.92
C ASP A 33 -17.85 5.37 6.10
N HIS A 34 -16.95 5.33 5.11
CA HIS A 34 -16.76 4.20 4.23
C HIS A 34 -15.57 3.30 4.59
N GLY A 35 -14.86 3.52 5.69
CA GLY A 35 -13.72 2.67 6.08
C GLY A 35 -12.71 2.47 4.96
N LEU A 36 -12.39 3.54 4.22
CA LEU A 36 -11.40 3.47 3.14
C LEU A 36 -10.01 3.30 3.74
N ALA A 37 -9.16 2.50 3.11
CA ALA A 37 -7.79 2.34 3.54
C ALA A 37 -7.03 3.67 3.39
N VAL A 38 -6.17 4.00 4.35
CA VAL A 38 -5.36 5.22 4.31
C VAL A 38 -3.89 4.85 4.47
N GLU A 39 -3.08 5.34 3.54
CA GLU A 39 -1.64 5.20 3.56
C GLU A 39 -1.00 6.28 4.41
N VAL A 40 -0.14 5.85 5.32
CA VAL A 40 0.57 6.68 6.29
C VAL A 40 2.06 6.45 6.07
N ARG A 41 2.81 7.50 5.73
CA ARG A 41 4.25 7.39 5.45
C ARG A 41 5.10 8.13 6.49
N THR A 42 4.51 9.07 7.22
CA THR A 42 5.20 9.89 8.23
C THR A 42 4.37 10.06 9.49
N GLY A 43 4.99 10.47 10.60
CA GLY A 43 4.25 10.85 11.81
C GLY A 43 3.20 11.94 11.58
N ALA A 44 3.46 12.88 10.67
CA ALA A 44 2.49 13.91 10.29
C ALA A 44 1.24 13.32 9.61
N ASP A 45 1.44 12.32 8.74
CA ASP A 45 0.34 11.55 8.13
C ASP A 45 -0.48 10.83 9.20
N LEU A 46 0.22 10.24 10.19
CA LEU A 46 -0.42 9.49 11.27
C LEU A 46 -1.29 10.41 12.13
N ILE A 47 -0.74 11.55 12.55
CA ILE A 47 -1.46 12.59 13.30
C ILE A 47 -2.68 13.06 12.51
N THR A 48 -2.52 13.30 11.21
CA THR A 48 -3.63 13.73 10.34
C THR A 48 -4.73 12.67 10.29
N ALA A 49 -4.39 11.41 10.01
CA ALA A 49 -5.35 10.32 9.87
C ALA A 49 -6.12 10.06 11.17
N ILE A 50 -5.42 10.03 12.32
CA ILE A 50 -6.05 9.86 13.63
C ILE A 50 -6.88 11.10 14.01
N GLY A 51 -6.38 12.31 13.73
CA GLY A 51 -7.06 13.57 14.04
C GLY A 51 -8.39 13.74 13.32
N VAL A 52 -8.50 13.23 12.08
CA VAL A 52 -9.78 13.15 11.37
C VAL A 52 -10.57 11.87 11.68
N GLY A 53 -10.18 11.08 12.68
CA GLY A 53 -10.94 9.94 13.18
C GLY A 53 -10.96 8.72 12.26
N ILE A 54 -9.92 8.51 11.43
CA ILE A 54 -9.76 7.24 10.72
C ILE A 54 -9.42 6.14 11.73
N HIS A 55 -10.18 5.05 11.71
CA HIS A 55 -9.94 3.94 12.62
C HIS A 55 -8.60 3.23 12.29
N PRO A 56 -7.72 2.95 13.27
CA PRO A 56 -6.38 2.39 13.03
C PRO A 56 -6.33 1.13 12.14
N MET A 57 -7.38 0.31 12.19
CA MET A 57 -7.54 -0.89 11.36
C MET A 57 -7.52 -0.62 9.84
N PHE A 58 -7.85 0.60 9.41
CA PHE A 58 -7.82 1.01 8.00
C PHE A 58 -6.49 1.66 7.59
N LEU A 59 -5.55 1.84 8.54
CA LEU A 59 -4.24 2.39 8.22
C LEU A 59 -3.31 1.33 7.61
N ILE A 60 -2.62 1.72 6.55
CA ILE A 60 -1.49 1.03 5.92
C ILE A 60 -0.26 1.91 6.17
N VAL A 61 0.61 1.50 7.09
CA VAL A 61 1.79 2.28 7.48
C VAL A 61 2.99 1.83 6.65
N TYR A 62 3.65 2.74 5.95
CA TYR A 62 4.94 2.49 5.31
C TYR A 62 6.06 2.84 6.30
N ALA A 63 6.92 1.87 6.59
CA ALA A 63 7.95 2.00 7.62
C ALA A 63 9.22 2.73 7.15
N ASP A 64 9.37 2.92 5.84
CA ASP A 64 10.54 3.52 5.18
C ASP A 64 10.92 4.90 5.74
N ARG A 65 9.93 5.69 6.16
CA ARG A 65 10.11 7.06 6.66
C ARG A 65 9.64 7.27 8.09
N MET A 66 9.36 6.19 8.82
CA MET A 66 8.96 6.23 10.22
C MET A 66 10.15 6.03 11.16
N THR A 67 10.13 6.71 12.29
CA THR A 67 11.05 6.44 13.40
C THR A 67 10.67 5.15 14.12
N ALA A 68 11.62 4.61 14.91
CA ALA A 68 11.36 3.40 15.69
C ALA A 68 10.19 3.59 16.67
N ASP A 69 10.15 4.71 17.37
CA ASP A 69 9.08 5.02 18.34
C ASP A 69 7.71 5.12 17.65
N GLU A 70 7.65 5.72 16.45
CA GLU A 70 6.40 5.79 15.67
C GLU A 70 5.91 4.41 15.23
N LEU A 71 6.81 3.52 14.81
CA LEU A 71 6.46 2.15 14.42
C LEU A 71 5.97 1.32 15.61
N VAL A 72 6.64 1.43 16.75
CA VAL A 72 6.22 0.81 18.01
C VAL A 72 4.84 1.34 18.40
N PHE A 73 4.64 2.65 18.36
CA PHE A 73 3.35 3.26 18.68
C PHE A 73 2.24 2.79 17.73
N CYS A 74 2.51 2.69 16.42
CA CYS A 74 1.56 2.16 15.44
C CYS A 74 1.16 0.71 15.75
N THR A 75 2.12 -0.15 16.08
CA THR A 75 1.86 -1.58 16.29
C THR A 75 1.29 -1.89 17.66
N ALA A 76 1.96 -1.43 18.71
CA ALA A 76 1.69 -1.83 20.08
C ALA A 76 0.52 -1.05 20.69
N ASN A 77 0.42 0.25 20.39
CA ASN A 77 -0.52 1.15 21.07
C ASN A 77 -1.78 1.41 20.23
N LEU A 78 -1.62 1.75 18.96
CA LEU A 78 -2.76 2.07 18.08
C LEU A 78 -3.42 0.83 17.49
N GLY A 79 -2.63 -0.21 17.27
CA GLY A 79 -3.11 -1.39 16.57
C GLY A 79 -3.45 -1.10 15.11
N VAL A 80 -2.48 -0.61 14.33
CA VAL A 80 -2.68 -0.35 12.89
C VAL A 80 -2.98 -1.63 12.11
N GLY A 81 -3.59 -1.48 10.94
CA GLY A 81 -4.11 -2.61 10.20
C GLY A 81 -3.12 -3.39 9.39
N ARG A 82 -2.21 -2.71 8.72
CA ARG A 82 -1.17 -3.27 7.85
C ARG A 82 0.09 -2.40 7.97
N ILE A 83 1.26 -3.02 7.89
CA ILE A 83 2.54 -2.32 7.85
C ILE A 83 3.34 -2.82 6.67
N VAL A 84 3.92 -1.91 5.90
CA VAL A 84 4.86 -2.21 4.82
C VAL A 84 6.27 -2.03 5.35
N VAL A 85 7.08 -3.07 5.28
CA VAL A 85 8.50 -3.09 5.71
C VAL A 85 9.42 -3.33 4.52
N THR A 86 10.60 -2.74 4.56
CA THR A 86 11.63 -2.86 3.51
C THR A 86 12.98 -3.31 4.05
N THR A 87 13.18 -3.32 5.38
CA THR A 87 14.46 -3.72 6.00
C THR A 87 14.24 -4.70 7.16
N THR A 88 15.26 -5.48 7.48
CA THR A 88 15.22 -6.43 8.61
C THR A 88 15.13 -5.71 9.96
N ASP A 89 15.78 -4.54 10.10
CA ASP A 89 15.74 -3.75 11.34
C ASP A 89 14.31 -3.31 11.69
N GLN A 90 13.51 -2.96 10.68
CA GLN A 90 12.09 -2.68 10.87
C GLN A 90 11.35 -3.92 11.35
N VAL A 91 11.61 -5.08 10.76
CA VAL A 91 10.99 -6.35 11.16
C VAL A 91 11.30 -6.69 12.62
N ASP A 92 12.56 -6.60 13.02
CA ASP A 92 13.02 -6.87 14.39
C ASP A 92 12.33 -5.95 15.39
N LEU A 93 12.19 -4.67 15.03
CA LEU A 93 11.43 -3.71 15.83
C LEU A 93 9.97 -4.13 16.00
N LEU A 94 9.28 -4.51 14.91
CA LEU A 94 7.88 -4.98 15.01
C LEU A 94 7.76 -6.26 15.85
N VAL A 95 8.70 -7.19 15.73
CA VAL A 95 8.72 -8.42 16.55
C VAL A 95 8.88 -8.06 18.04
N SER A 96 9.74 -7.10 18.37
CA SER A 96 9.93 -6.64 19.75
C SER A 96 8.73 -5.86 20.32
N ALA A 97 8.00 -5.15 19.47
CA ALA A 97 6.89 -4.26 19.86
C ALA A 97 5.53 -4.98 19.94
N THR A 98 5.37 -6.13 19.29
CA THR A 98 4.06 -6.76 19.14
C THR A 98 3.54 -7.38 20.44
N VAL A 99 2.35 -6.94 20.84
CA VAL A 99 1.71 -7.34 22.11
C VAL A 99 1.21 -8.81 22.06
N ALA A 100 1.16 -9.45 23.22
CA ALA A 100 0.84 -10.87 23.44
C ALA A 100 -0.32 -11.41 22.59
N HIS A 101 -1.38 -10.62 22.39
CA HIS A 101 -2.66 -11.08 21.84
C HIS A 101 -2.96 -10.61 20.41
N ARG A 102 -2.00 -10.00 19.70
CA ARG A 102 -2.24 -9.45 18.36
C ARG A 102 -1.16 -9.88 17.38
N ARG A 103 -1.58 -10.37 16.21
CA ARG A 103 -0.71 -10.56 15.07
C ARG A 103 -0.74 -9.31 14.20
N GLN A 104 0.43 -8.78 13.84
CA GLN A 104 0.54 -7.64 12.94
C GLN A 104 0.62 -8.15 11.50
N ARG A 105 -0.30 -7.71 10.65
CA ARG A 105 -0.24 -7.99 9.21
C ARG A 105 0.84 -7.12 8.58
N VAL A 106 1.72 -7.76 7.83
CA VAL A 106 2.89 -7.15 7.22
C VAL A 106 2.88 -7.42 5.71
N LEU A 107 3.22 -6.40 4.94
CA LEU A 107 3.60 -6.53 3.55
C LEU A 107 5.10 -6.22 3.42
N VAL A 108 5.77 -6.90 2.51
CA VAL A 108 7.18 -6.58 2.19
C VAL A 108 7.20 -5.66 0.97
N GLY A 109 7.84 -4.51 1.13
CA GLY A 109 8.08 -3.57 0.04
C GLY A 109 9.12 -4.11 -0.93
N MET A 110 8.87 -3.97 -2.22
CA MET A 110 9.76 -4.39 -3.30
C MET A 110 9.81 -3.37 -4.43
N THR A 111 10.95 -3.34 -5.13
CA THR A 111 11.17 -2.51 -6.32
C THR A 111 11.18 -3.34 -7.61
N ARG A 112 11.73 -4.55 -7.58
CA ARG A 112 11.65 -5.54 -8.69
C ARG A 112 11.58 -6.96 -8.13
N VAL A 113 12.31 -7.20 -7.05
CA VAL A 113 12.33 -8.43 -6.27
C VAL A 113 12.21 -8.03 -4.79
N ALA A 114 11.60 -8.88 -3.97
CA ALA A 114 11.59 -8.69 -2.53
C ALA A 114 12.96 -9.08 -1.93
N ASP A 115 13.42 -8.42 -0.88
CA ASP A 115 14.62 -8.87 -0.18
C ASP A 115 14.32 -10.15 0.61
N ASP A 116 14.93 -11.26 0.19
CA ASP A 116 14.78 -12.58 0.83
C ASP A 116 15.05 -12.52 2.34
N LYS A 117 16.01 -11.71 2.80
CA LYS A 117 16.31 -11.57 4.22
C LYS A 117 15.17 -10.94 5.00
N VAL A 118 14.48 -9.98 4.37
CA VAL A 118 13.31 -9.33 4.97
C VAL A 118 12.14 -10.30 5.00
N VAL A 119 11.91 -11.05 3.91
CA VAL A 119 10.89 -12.11 3.87
C VAL A 119 11.15 -13.15 4.97
N ASP A 120 12.38 -13.67 5.06
CA ASP A 120 12.82 -14.62 6.08
C ASP A 120 12.57 -14.10 7.50
N ALA A 121 12.95 -12.85 7.75
CA ALA A 121 12.73 -12.21 9.05
C ALA A 121 11.23 -12.12 9.40
N VAL A 122 10.39 -11.73 8.45
CA VAL A 122 8.93 -11.64 8.69
C VAL A 122 8.34 -13.02 8.94
N VAL A 123 8.76 -14.03 8.17
CA VAL A 123 8.30 -15.42 8.31
C VAL A 123 8.75 -16.02 9.66
N ALA A 124 9.96 -15.71 10.13
CA ALA A 124 10.45 -16.12 11.44
C ALA A 124 9.71 -15.42 12.60
N GLY A 125 9.19 -14.21 12.37
CA GLY A 125 8.43 -13.42 13.33
C GLY A 125 7.08 -14.05 13.70
N ARG A 126 7.00 -14.79 14.81
CA ARG A 126 5.76 -15.49 15.27
C ARG A 126 4.53 -14.58 15.45
N ARG A 127 4.75 -13.29 15.67
CA ARG A 127 3.70 -12.27 15.86
C ARG A 127 3.38 -11.49 14.58
N LEU A 128 4.09 -11.78 13.50
CA LEU A 128 3.85 -11.18 12.20
C LEU A 128 3.05 -12.15 11.34
N ASP A 129 2.33 -11.57 10.39
CA ASP A 129 1.57 -12.30 9.39
C ASP A 129 1.91 -11.68 8.04
N LEU A 130 2.74 -12.39 7.26
CA LEU A 130 3.12 -11.95 5.92
C LEU A 130 1.91 -12.14 4.99
N VAL A 131 1.21 -11.04 4.71
CA VAL A 131 -0.05 -11.10 3.96
C VAL A 131 0.11 -10.76 2.49
N GLY A 132 1.21 -10.11 2.09
CA GLY A 132 1.37 -9.61 0.74
C GLY A 132 2.68 -8.91 0.45
N LEU A 133 2.78 -8.40 -0.77
CA LEU A 133 3.87 -7.55 -1.23
C LEU A 133 3.34 -6.14 -1.50
N ALA A 134 4.20 -5.14 -1.37
CA ALA A 134 3.90 -3.76 -1.70
C ALA A 134 4.94 -3.24 -2.69
N CYS A 135 4.49 -2.45 -3.64
CA CYS A 135 5.32 -1.82 -4.64
C CYS A 135 4.96 -0.34 -4.70
N GLU A 136 5.97 0.52 -4.86
CA GLU A 136 5.77 1.91 -5.24
C GLU A 136 6.09 2.10 -6.73
N ILE A 137 5.09 2.58 -7.46
CA ILE A 137 5.17 3.03 -8.84
C ILE A 137 5.48 4.53 -8.81
N GLY A 138 6.49 4.94 -9.56
CA GLY A 138 6.95 6.33 -9.63
C GLY A 138 7.76 6.59 -10.89
N SER A 139 8.36 7.78 -10.98
CA SER A 139 9.11 8.29 -12.15
C SER A 139 10.64 8.16 -12.03
N GLY A 140 11.15 7.42 -11.05
CA GLY A 140 12.58 7.13 -10.90
C GLY A 140 13.08 6.02 -11.82
N GLU A 141 14.39 5.95 -12.07
CA GLU A 141 15.00 4.96 -12.99
C GLU A 141 14.79 3.50 -12.56
N ASP A 142 14.58 3.26 -11.26
CA ASP A 142 14.29 1.94 -10.68
C ASP A 142 12.81 1.70 -10.38
N ALA A 143 11.94 2.70 -10.61
CA ALA A 143 10.51 2.53 -10.38
C ALA A 143 9.87 1.71 -11.50
N PHE A 144 8.77 1.02 -11.18
CA PHE A 144 8.03 0.31 -12.22
C PHE A 144 7.46 1.28 -13.23
N VAL A 145 7.74 1.01 -14.51
CA VAL A 145 7.34 1.85 -15.64
C VAL A 145 5.84 1.71 -15.93
N SER A 146 5.22 0.59 -15.53
CA SER A 146 3.81 0.30 -15.80
C SER A 146 3.20 -0.63 -14.75
N TYR A 147 1.93 -0.40 -14.45
CA TYR A 147 1.16 -1.17 -13.47
C TYR A 147 1.15 -2.68 -13.75
N PRO A 148 0.91 -3.16 -14.99
CA PRO A 148 0.89 -4.60 -15.27
C PRO A 148 2.24 -5.28 -15.05
N ALA A 149 3.34 -4.60 -15.36
CA ALA A 149 4.68 -5.12 -15.12
C ALA A 149 4.94 -5.27 -13.61
N ALA A 150 4.62 -4.23 -12.83
CA ALA A 150 4.72 -4.27 -11.37
C ALA A 150 3.94 -5.44 -10.78
N MET A 151 2.69 -5.60 -11.19
CA MET A 151 1.85 -6.65 -10.65
C MET A 151 2.27 -8.05 -11.09
N GLY A 152 2.74 -8.20 -12.34
CA GLY A 152 3.31 -9.46 -12.84
C GLY A 152 4.54 -9.90 -12.03
N ASP A 153 5.47 -8.97 -11.78
CA ASP A 153 6.67 -9.24 -10.99
C ASP A 153 6.31 -9.55 -9.53
N MET A 154 5.39 -8.79 -8.92
CA MET A 154 4.89 -9.10 -7.58
C MET A 154 4.27 -10.50 -7.50
N LEU A 155 3.45 -10.91 -8.48
CA LEU A 155 2.85 -12.24 -8.49
C LEU A 155 3.89 -13.34 -8.70
N ALA A 156 4.90 -13.10 -9.53
CA ALA A 156 6.01 -14.02 -9.72
C ALA A 156 6.77 -14.22 -8.39
N GLU A 157 7.06 -13.13 -7.67
CA GLU A 157 7.68 -13.16 -6.35
C GLU A 157 6.80 -13.86 -5.30
N MET A 158 5.50 -13.60 -5.27
CA MET A 158 4.56 -14.34 -4.39
C MET A 158 4.58 -15.84 -4.67
N ALA A 159 4.69 -16.24 -5.94
CA ALA A 159 4.81 -17.64 -6.31
C ALA A 159 6.15 -18.25 -5.88
N GLN A 160 7.24 -17.48 -5.87
CA GLN A 160 8.54 -17.90 -5.32
C GLN A 160 8.47 -18.07 -3.80
N ILE A 161 7.95 -17.08 -3.08
CA ILE A 161 7.75 -17.12 -1.63
C ILE A 161 6.87 -18.32 -1.22
N ARG A 162 5.80 -18.63 -1.98
CA ARG A 162 4.99 -19.83 -1.75
C ARG A 162 5.80 -21.12 -1.87
N ARG A 163 6.70 -21.23 -2.83
CA ARG A 163 7.54 -22.42 -3.01
C ARG A 163 8.58 -22.54 -1.88
N ALA A 164 9.20 -21.43 -1.49
CA ALA A 164 10.24 -21.40 -0.47
C ALA A 164 9.69 -21.60 0.95
N HIS A 165 8.58 -20.93 1.29
CA HIS A 165 8.06 -20.87 2.67
C HIS A 165 6.73 -21.60 2.86
N SER A 166 6.12 -22.14 1.80
CA SER A 166 4.77 -22.75 1.85
C SER A 166 3.67 -21.80 2.34
N ILE A 167 3.85 -20.49 2.14
CA ILE A 167 2.88 -19.44 2.50
C ILE A 167 2.19 -18.92 1.24
N VAL A 168 0.87 -18.79 1.27
CA VAL A 168 0.11 -18.17 0.18
C VAL A 168 -0.16 -16.72 0.55
N LEU A 169 0.54 -15.81 -0.11
CA LEU A 169 0.28 -14.38 0.00
C LEU A 169 -1.07 -14.03 -0.66
N THR A 170 -1.82 -13.13 -0.03
CA THR A 170 -3.22 -12.83 -0.41
C THR A 170 -3.43 -11.40 -0.89
N ARG A 171 -2.38 -10.58 -0.87
CA ARG A 171 -2.47 -9.15 -1.15
C ARG A 171 -1.29 -8.66 -1.99
N VAL A 172 -1.59 -7.76 -2.91
CA VAL A 172 -0.61 -6.91 -3.58
C VAL A 172 -1.02 -5.47 -3.34
N ALA A 173 -0.12 -4.63 -2.87
CA ALA A 173 -0.33 -3.20 -2.75
C ALA A 173 0.50 -2.48 -3.80
N ILE A 174 -0.15 -1.63 -4.58
CA ILE A 174 0.50 -0.79 -5.56
C ILE A 174 0.21 0.65 -5.19
N SER A 175 1.26 1.35 -4.78
CA SER A 175 1.20 2.76 -4.42
C SER A 175 1.88 3.62 -5.45
N GLY A 176 1.43 4.86 -5.63
CA GLY A 176 2.07 5.80 -6.55
C GLY A 176 1.30 7.10 -6.69
N ASP A 177 1.87 8.04 -7.45
CA ASP A 177 1.29 9.33 -7.81
C ASP A 177 0.32 9.24 -9.02
N GLY A 178 0.23 8.06 -9.64
CA GLY A 178 -0.31 7.88 -10.98
C GLY A 178 -1.82 8.03 -11.15
N PHE A 179 -2.63 7.76 -10.13
CA PHE A 179 -4.08 7.93 -10.23
C PHE A 179 -4.51 9.27 -9.69
N ALA A 180 -4.35 10.32 -10.51
CA ALA A 180 -5.28 11.44 -10.40
C ALA A 180 -6.68 10.85 -10.61
N VAL A 181 -7.49 10.80 -9.56
CA VAL A 181 -8.93 10.57 -9.66
C VAL A 181 -9.50 11.81 -10.34
N ASP A 182 -9.28 11.90 -11.64
CA ASP A 182 -10.12 12.71 -12.49
C ASP A 182 -11.46 11.98 -12.49
N GLU A 183 -12.49 12.65 -11.98
CA GLU A 183 -13.79 12.05 -11.62
C GLU A 183 -14.64 11.68 -12.85
N SER A 184 -14.01 11.15 -13.92
CA SER A 184 -14.73 10.45 -14.97
C SER A 184 -14.89 8.99 -14.56
N PRO A 185 -16.12 8.46 -14.48
CA PRO A 185 -16.39 7.05 -14.18
C PRO A 185 -15.61 6.06 -15.07
N GLY A 186 -15.21 6.48 -16.28
CA GLY A 186 -14.47 5.64 -17.23
C GLY A 186 -13.06 5.28 -16.76
N GLY A 187 -12.27 6.24 -16.24
CA GLY A 187 -10.85 6.00 -15.95
C GLY A 187 -10.59 5.02 -14.81
N LEU A 188 -11.46 5.02 -13.79
CA LEU A 188 -11.38 4.05 -12.69
C LEU A 188 -11.86 2.65 -13.10
N SER A 189 -12.85 2.57 -14.00
CA SER A 189 -13.33 1.30 -14.55
C SER A 189 -12.27 0.67 -15.45
N GLU A 190 -11.68 1.45 -16.35
CA GLU A 190 -10.58 1.03 -17.22
C GLU A 190 -9.38 0.53 -16.43
N LEU A 191 -9.04 1.24 -15.34
CA LEU A 191 -8.01 0.76 -14.43
C LEU A 191 -8.41 -0.57 -13.81
N ALA A 192 -9.60 -0.65 -13.20
CA ALA A 192 -10.05 -1.88 -12.54
C ALA A 192 -10.03 -3.08 -13.52
N GLU A 193 -10.47 -2.89 -14.76
CA GLU A 193 -10.41 -3.88 -15.83
C GLU A 193 -8.96 -4.26 -16.19
N LEU A 194 -8.06 -3.28 -16.30
CA LEU A 194 -6.64 -3.54 -16.56
C LEU A 194 -5.98 -4.33 -15.44
N ILE A 195 -6.27 -3.96 -14.18
CA ILE A 195 -5.83 -4.69 -13.00
C ILE A 195 -6.38 -6.11 -13.07
N ASP A 196 -7.67 -6.24 -13.32
CA ASP A 196 -8.35 -7.52 -13.26
C ASP A 196 -7.83 -8.50 -14.31
N GLN A 197 -7.62 -8.02 -15.55
CA GLN A 197 -7.05 -8.77 -16.65
C GLN A 197 -5.61 -9.20 -16.35
N THR A 198 -4.79 -8.27 -15.84
CA THR A 198 -3.39 -8.57 -15.50
C THR A 198 -3.32 -9.63 -14.38
N LEU A 199 -4.16 -9.51 -13.35
CA LEU A 199 -4.25 -10.51 -12.29
C LEU A 199 -4.65 -11.87 -12.86
N ASP A 200 -5.63 -11.92 -13.75
CA ASP A 200 -6.11 -13.19 -14.34
C ASP A 200 -5.00 -13.86 -15.15
N ASP A 201 -4.36 -13.12 -16.05
CA ASP A 201 -3.31 -13.64 -16.93
C ASP A 201 -2.12 -14.16 -16.13
N ALA A 202 -1.64 -13.38 -15.15
CA ALA A 202 -0.50 -13.76 -14.33
C ALA A 202 -0.85 -14.90 -13.35
N CYS A 203 -2.02 -14.88 -12.71
CA CYS A 203 -2.45 -15.96 -11.82
C CYS A 203 -2.66 -17.29 -12.57
N ALA A 204 -3.24 -17.25 -13.77
CA ALA A 204 -3.39 -18.42 -14.63
C ALA A 204 -2.02 -19.00 -15.03
N THR A 205 -1.10 -18.13 -15.46
CA THR A 205 0.25 -18.51 -15.86
C THR A 205 1.04 -19.14 -14.70
N LEU A 206 0.97 -18.54 -13.51
CA LEU A 206 1.73 -18.96 -12.34
C LEU A 206 1.05 -20.08 -11.52
N ARG A 207 -0.20 -20.43 -11.88
CA ARG A 207 -1.09 -21.31 -11.09
C ARG A 207 -1.14 -20.85 -9.63
N PHE A 208 -1.43 -19.57 -9.46
CA PHE A 208 -1.45 -18.91 -8.16
C PHE A 208 -2.87 -18.44 -7.82
N PRO A 209 -3.34 -18.59 -6.56
CA PRO A 209 -4.64 -18.06 -6.16
C PRO A 209 -4.69 -16.54 -6.32
N ARG A 210 -5.78 -16.03 -6.88
CA ARG A 210 -5.95 -14.59 -7.13
C ARG A 210 -5.88 -13.79 -5.82
N PRO A 211 -4.92 -12.85 -5.65
CA PRO A 211 -4.87 -11.98 -4.48
C PRO A 211 -5.82 -10.79 -4.62
N VAL A 212 -6.02 -10.08 -3.50
CA VAL A 212 -6.66 -8.77 -3.48
C VAL A 212 -5.63 -7.72 -3.88
N ALA A 213 -5.93 -6.94 -4.93
CA ALA A 213 -5.12 -5.79 -5.31
C ALA A 213 -5.57 -4.54 -4.55
N MET A 214 -4.63 -3.86 -3.91
CA MET A 214 -4.84 -2.54 -3.34
C MET A 214 -4.16 -1.50 -4.21
N VAL A 215 -4.87 -0.42 -4.54
CA VAL A 215 -4.31 0.66 -5.35
C VAL A 215 -4.55 2.01 -4.70
N THR A 216 -3.51 2.83 -4.64
CA THR A 216 -3.63 4.22 -4.16
C THR A 216 -4.33 5.07 -5.20
N ALA A 217 -5.42 5.71 -4.77
CA ALA A 217 -6.11 6.74 -5.50
C ALA A 217 -5.72 8.12 -4.94
N GLN A 218 -5.20 9.01 -5.79
CA GLN A 218 -4.94 10.39 -5.41
C GLN A 218 -6.11 11.29 -5.84
N PRO A 219 -6.67 12.13 -4.96
CA PRO A 219 -7.68 13.10 -5.39
C PRO A 219 -7.09 14.06 -6.43
N ALA A 220 -7.84 14.35 -7.51
CA ALA A 220 -7.46 15.40 -8.45
C ALA A 220 -7.34 16.75 -7.71
N GLY A 221 -6.13 17.32 -7.70
CA GLY A 221 -5.83 18.59 -7.03
C GLY A 221 -4.53 18.61 -6.23
N THR A 222 -3.98 17.44 -5.89
CA THR A 222 -2.72 17.29 -5.13
C THR A 222 -1.53 16.78 -5.94
N ARG A 223 -1.56 16.92 -7.28
CA ARG A 223 -0.33 16.74 -8.07
C ARG A 223 0.73 17.68 -7.50
N ARG A 224 1.79 17.14 -6.90
CA ARG A 224 3.02 17.90 -6.75
C ARG A 224 3.46 18.24 -8.16
N GLN A 225 3.26 19.49 -8.54
CA GLN A 225 3.91 20.05 -9.71
C GLN A 225 5.42 19.80 -9.50
N PRO A 226 6.12 19.11 -10.42
CA PRO A 226 7.57 19.08 -10.33
C PRO A 226 8.02 20.54 -10.32
N CYS A 227 8.81 20.90 -9.32
CA CYS A 227 9.42 22.22 -9.24
C CYS A 227 10.26 22.38 -10.50
N THR A 228 9.70 23.00 -11.54
CA THR A 228 10.45 23.48 -12.69
C THR A 228 11.25 24.66 -12.16
N ALA A 229 12.44 24.37 -11.66
CA ALA A 229 13.41 25.41 -11.34
C ALA A 229 13.65 26.24 -12.61
N ASP A 230 13.52 27.54 -12.42
CA ASP A 230 13.65 28.59 -13.43
C ASP A 230 14.87 28.39 -14.34
N LEU A 231 14.60 28.22 -15.64
CA LEU A 231 15.57 28.43 -16.71
C LEU A 231 15.10 29.62 -17.54
N HIS A 232 15.10 30.82 -16.93
CA HIS A 232 15.02 32.10 -17.64
C HIS A 232 15.82 33.17 -16.89
N ARG A 233 17.09 33.38 -17.30
CA ARG A 233 17.54 34.63 -17.93
C ARG A 233 19.05 34.65 -18.20
N THR A 234 19.35 34.87 -19.48
CA THR A 234 20.41 35.74 -20.07
C THR A 234 21.71 35.93 -19.33
#